data_AF-A0A8H3WSK2-F1
#
_entry.id   AF-A0A8H3WSK2-F1
#
_cell.length_a   1.000
_cell.length_b   1.000
_cell.length_c   1.000
_cell.angle_alpha   90.00
_cell.angle_beta   90.00
_cell.angle_gamma   90.00
#
_symmetry.space_group_name_H-M   'P 1'
#
loop_
_entity.id
_entity.type
_entity.pdbx_description
1 polymer ?
#
loop_
_entity_poly.entity_id
_entity_poly.type
_entity_poly.pdbx_seq_one_letter_code
_entity_poly.pdbx_strand_id
1 'polypeptide(L)'
;MLCHDIDEETLHLVIQMQLEDLEHMKNCRKGKQKEGSLPDSEFAFETYQSELKTCEQRVSDRTMSRSIQKATRTDGKLVTVFAAQERQAERDREMALRLSRGETVNQNSFQTSANSKTTSPDEDVSDLDADMLRKLQKLYVSADADDDETLDQPESSSWAA
;
A
#
# COMPACT_ATOMS: atom_id res chain seq x y z
N MET A 1 -17.39 -13.05 -5.23
CA MET A 1 -18.06 -12.41 -4.08
C MET A 1 -18.06 -13.38 -2.90
N LEU A 2 -16.87 -13.73 -2.42
CA LEU A 2 -16.60 -14.57 -1.24
C LEU A 2 -15.20 -14.13 -0.79
N CYS A 3 -14.98 -13.83 0.49
CA CYS A 3 -13.71 -13.42 1.12
C CYS A 3 -13.42 -11.90 1.29
N HIS A 4 -14.43 -11.03 1.45
CA HIS A 4 -14.14 -9.68 1.96
C HIS A 4 -13.82 -9.67 3.47
N ASP A 5 -14.27 -10.70 4.21
CA ASP A 5 -14.07 -10.83 5.67
C ASP A 5 -12.88 -11.72 6.08
N ILE A 6 -12.15 -12.29 5.12
CA ILE A 6 -11.04 -13.21 5.38
C ILE A 6 -9.73 -12.44 5.23
N ASP A 7 -8.87 -12.50 6.25
CA ASP A 7 -7.55 -11.86 6.21
C ASP A 7 -6.66 -12.46 5.12
N GLU A 8 -5.67 -11.69 4.67
CA GLU A 8 -4.80 -12.03 3.53
C GLU A 8 -4.04 -13.33 3.78
N GLU A 9 -3.64 -13.58 5.03
CA GLU A 9 -2.92 -14.78 5.47
C GLU A 9 -3.82 -16.02 5.46
N THR A 10 -5.03 -15.93 5.99
CA THR A 10 -6.02 -17.02 5.93
C THR A 10 -6.43 -17.32 4.50
N LEU A 11 -6.63 -16.29 3.65
CA LEU A 11 -6.96 -16.49 2.25
C LEU A 11 -5.83 -17.19 1.48
N HIS A 12 -4.58 -16.81 1.73
CA HIS A 12 -3.41 -17.48 1.16
C HIS A 12 -3.37 -18.96 1.55
N LEU A 13 -3.60 -19.29 2.83
CA LEU A 13 -3.64 -20.67 3.31
C LEU A 13 -4.75 -21.49 2.63
N VAL A 14 -5.95 -20.92 2.48
CA VAL A 14 -7.08 -21.60 1.80
C VAL A 14 -6.71 -21.93 0.35
N ILE A 15 -6.12 -20.98 -0.38
CA ILE A 15 -5.71 -21.20 -1.78
C ILE A 15 -4.64 -22.29 -1.84
N GLN A 16 -3.66 -22.28 -0.94
CA GLN A 16 -2.62 -23.30 -0.89
C GLN A 16 -3.21 -24.70 -0.67
N MET A 17 -4.11 -24.86 0.32
CA MET A 17 -4.77 -26.13 0.58
C MET A 17 -5.55 -26.64 -0.64
N GLN A 18 -6.27 -25.75 -1.33
CA GLN A 18 -7.02 -26.13 -2.54
C GLN A 18 -6.09 -26.58 -3.68
N LEU A 19 -4.92 -25.94 -3.84
CA LEU A 19 -3.93 -26.37 -4.83
C LEU A 19 -3.32 -27.74 -4.50
N GLU A 20 -3.03 -27.99 -3.22
CA GLU A 20 -2.54 -29.29 -2.74
C GLU A 20 -3.58 -30.40 -2.95
N ASP A 21 -4.87 -30.12 -2.67
CA ASP A 21 -5.98 -31.04 -2.93
C ASP A 21 -6.10 -31.40 -4.41
N LEU A 22 -5.97 -30.40 -5.30
CA LEU A 22 -5.97 -30.63 -6.74
C LEU A 22 -4.78 -31.51 -7.14
N GLU A 23 -3.59 -31.23 -6.66
CA GLU A 23 -2.41 -32.06 -6.93
C GLU A 23 -2.60 -33.51 -6.46
N HIS A 24 -3.15 -33.70 -5.26
CA HIS A 24 -3.47 -35.02 -4.73
C HIS A 24 -4.51 -35.74 -5.62
N MET A 25 -5.59 -35.06 -6.01
CA MET A 25 -6.59 -35.61 -6.91
C MET A 25 -6.01 -36.02 -8.27
N LYS A 26 -5.09 -35.22 -8.82
CA LYS A 26 -4.36 -35.53 -10.06
C LYS A 26 -3.51 -36.79 -9.89
N ASN A 27 -2.81 -36.93 -8.77
CA ASN A 27 -1.95 -38.07 -8.48
C ASN A 27 -2.74 -39.37 -8.24
N CYS A 28 -3.94 -39.28 -7.65
CA CYS A 28 -4.84 -40.43 -7.45
C CYS A 28 -5.56 -40.87 -8.74
N ARG A 29 -5.63 -40.01 -9.76
CA ARG A 29 -6.26 -40.27 -11.06
C ARG A 29 -5.37 -41.16 -11.95
N LYS A 30 -5.24 -42.45 -11.62
CA LYS A 30 -4.74 -43.48 -12.55
C LYS A 30 -5.91 -44.31 -13.07
N GLY A 31 -6.33 -44.06 -14.32
CA GLY A 31 -7.44 -44.79 -14.95
C GLY A 31 -7.38 -44.74 -16.47
N LYS A 32 -7.96 -45.77 -17.13
CA LYS A 32 -7.94 -45.98 -18.59
C LYS A 32 -8.72 -44.87 -19.30
N GLN A 33 -8.04 -43.84 -19.78
CA GLN A 33 -8.64 -42.81 -20.63
C GLN A 33 -8.56 -43.23 -22.10
N LYS A 34 -9.60 -42.91 -22.87
CA LYS A 34 -9.64 -43.18 -24.32
C LYS A 34 -8.71 -42.19 -25.02
N GLU A 35 -7.77 -42.70 -25.79
CA GLU A 35 -6.78 -41.90 -26.52
C GLU A 35 -7.49 -40.86 -27.42
N GLY A 36 -7.14 -39.59 -27.27
CA GLY A 36 -7.64 -38.48 -28.10
C GLY A 36 -8.86 -37.70 -27.58
N SER A 37 -9.36 -37.97 -26.37
CA SER A 37 -10.42 -37.16 -25.74
C SER A 37 -9.93 -36.55 -24.41
N LEU A 38 -9.85 -35.22 -24.38
CA LEU A 38 -9.82 -34.44 -23.14
C LEU A 38 -11.24 -34.41 -22.58
N PRO A 39 -11.55 -35.11 -21.48
CA PRO A 39 -12.86 -35.05 -20.87
C PRO A 39 -13.08 -33.65 -20.31
N ASP A 40 -14.31 -33.15 -20.35
CA ASP A 40 -14.66 -31.84 -19.76
C ASP A 40 -14.19 -31.71 -18.30
N SER A 41 -14.11 -32.83 -17.57
CA SER A 41 -13.55 -32.86 -16.21
C SER A 41 -12.08 -32.46 -16.10
N GLU A 42 -11.27 -32.74 -17.12
CA GLU A 42 -9.85 -32.38 -17.16
C GLU A 42 -9.71 -30.90 -17.50
N PHE A 43 -10.50 -30.42 -18.47
CA PHE A 43 -10.58 -28.99 -18.78
C PHE A 43 -11.06 -28.15 -17.59
N ALA A 44 -12.10 -28.60 -16.87
CA ALA A 44 -12.59 -27.94 -15.67
C ALA A 44 -11.53 -27.91 -14.56
N PHE A 45 -10.77 -29.00 -14.40
CA PHE A 45 -9.69 -29.10 -13.43
C PHE A 45 -8.54 -28.12 -13.74
N GLU A 46 -8.10 -28.07 -15.00
CA GLU A 46 -7.06 -27.12 -15.44
C GLU A 46 -7.51 -25.67 -15.29
N THR A 47 -8.75 -25.38 -15.65
CA THR A 47 -9.35 -24.04 -15.50
C THR A 47 -9.35 -23.62 -14.04
N TYR A 48 -9.89 -24.46 -13.15
CA TYR A 48 -9.92 -24.18 -11.71
C TYR A 48 -8.51 -24.01 -11.11
N GLN A 49 -7.56 -24.85 -11.50
CA GLN A 49 -6.16 -24.70 -11.07
C GLN A 49 -5.56 -23.35 -11.52
N SER A 50 -5.86 -22.90 -12.74
CA SER A 50 -5.40 -21.61 -13.25
C SER A 50 -6.03 -20.41 -12.54
N GLU A 51 -7.31 -20.53 -12.17
CA GLU A 51 -8.02 -19.53 -11.39
C GLU A 51 -7.40 -19.40 -9.99
N LEU A 52 -7.13 -20.51 -9.31
CA LEU A 52 -6.50 -20.50 -7.99
C LEU A 52 -5.12 -19.84 -8.01
N LYS A 53 -4.29 -20.14 -9.02
CA LYS A 53 -2.98 -19.47 -9.19
C LYS A 53 -3.12 -17.96 -9.44
N THR A 54 -4.15 -17.56 -10.19
CA THR A 54 -4.45 -16.15 -10.41
C THR A 54 -4.88 -15.47 -9.11
N CYS A 55 -5.69 -16.14 -8.29
CA CYS A 55 -6.07 -15.67 -6.96
C CYS A 55 -4.85 -15.55 -6.04
N GLU A 56 -3.95 -16.53 -6.03
CA GLU A 56 -2.71 -16.50 -5.25
C GLU A 56 -1.87 -15.27 -5.59
N GLN A 57 -1.67 -15.02 -6.90
CA GLN A 57 -0.93 -13.83 -7.37
C GLN A 57 -1.58 -12.53 -6.87
N ARG A 58 -2.90 -12.42 -6.94
CA ARG A 58 -3.63 -11.24 -6.48
C ARG A 58 -3.48 -11.01 -4.97
N VAL A 59 -3.49 -12.07 -4.17
CA VAL A 59 -3.29 -11.99 -2.71
C VAL A 59 -1.86 -11.53 -2.41
N SER A 60 -0.88 -12.08 -3.12
CA SER A 60 0.52 -11.68 -3.01
C SER A 60 0.71 -10.19 -3.36
N ASP A 61 0.15 -9.74 -4.49
CA ASP A 61 0.23 -8.34 -4.93
C ASP A 61 -0.42 -7.38 -3.91
N ARG A 62 -1.56 -7.79 -3.32
CA ARG A 62 -2.25 -7.02 -2.27
C ARG A 62 -1.40 -6.91 -1.00
N THR A 63 -0.84 -8.03 -0.55
CA THR A 63 0.04 -8.10 0.62
C THR A 63 1.28 -7.22 0.43
N MET A 64 1.91 -7.31 -0.75
CA MET A 64 3.06 -6.49 -1.11
C MET A 64 2.69 -5.00 -1.11
N SER A 65 1.60 -4.62 -1.77
CA SER A 65 1.13 -3.24 -1.83
C SER A 65 0.87 -2.66 -0.44
N ARG A 66 0.23 -3.44 0.44
CA ARG A 66 -0.02 -3.06 1.84
C ARG A 66 1.28 -2.86 2.62
N SER A 67 2.27 -3.73 2.43
CA SER A 67 3.57 -3.60 3.06
C SER A 67 4.31 -2.34 2.61
N ILE A 68 4.28 -2.01 1.32
CA ILE A 68 4.88 -0.80 0.75
C ILE A 68 4.20 0.43 1.34
N GLN A 69 2.87 0.48 1.32
CA GLN A 69 2.12 1.59 1.91
C GLN A 69 2.47 1.80 3.38
N LYS A 70 2.57 0.71 4.15
CA LYS A 70 2.95 0.77 5.57
C LYS A 70 4.36 1.35 5.74
N ALA A 71 5.34 0.86 4.98
CA ALA A 71 6.71 1.36 5.03
C ALA A 71 6.81 2.84 4.64
N THR A 72 6.14 3.26 3.55
CA THR A 72 6.10 4.67 3.15
C THR A 72 5.50 5.55 4.24
N ARG A 73 4.43 5.09 4.90
CA ARG A 73 3.78 5.85 5.98
C ARG A 73 4.65 5.93 7.23
N THR A 74 5.33 4.86 7.62
CA THR A 74 6.19 4.85 8.81
C THR A 74 7.45 5.67 8.60
N ASP A 75 8.06 5.53 7.42
CA ASP A 75 9.41 6.02 7.16
C ASP A 75 9.40 7.45 6.60
N GLY A 76 8.27 7.90 6.05
CA GLY A 76 8.14 9.23 5.44
C GLY A 76 8.57 10.37 6.36
N LYS A 77 8.19 10.32 7.65
CA LYS A 77 8.62 11.33 8.65
C LYS A 77 10.12 11.33 8.88
N LEU A 78 10.76 10.16 8.80
CA LEU A 78 12.20 10.05 9.02
C LEU A 78 12.96 10.56 7.79
N VAL A 79 12.48 10.24 6.58
CA VAL A 79 13.02 10.74 5.32
C VAL A 79 12.98 12.27 5.26
N THR A 80 11.88 12.91 5.70
CA THR A 80 11.79 14.38 5.70
C THR A 80 12.78 15.03 6.67
N VAL A 81 12.97 14.43 7.85
CA VAL A 81 13.98 14.90 8.82
C VAL A 81 15.38 14.79 8.24
N PHE A 82 15.74 13.65 7.65
CA PHE A 82 17.06 13.48 7.05
C PHE A 82 17.29 14.40 5.86
N ALA A 83 16.28 14.61 5.01
CA ALA A 83 16.37 15.58 3.90
C ALA A 83 16.58 17.03 4.40
N ALA A 84 15.98 17.41 5.54
CA ALA A 84 16.21 18.71 6.14
C ALA A 84 17.64 18.85 6.70
N GLN A 85 18.14 17.80 7.35
CA GLN A 85 19.52 17.75 7.87
C GLN A 85 20.56 17.80 6.74
N GLU A 86 20.31 17.10 5.64
CA GLU A 86 21.20 17.11 4.48
C GLU A 86 21.29 18.51 3.84
N ARG A 87 20.15 19.19 3.63
CA ARG A 87 20.14 20.58 3.15
C ARG A 87 20.87 21.54 4.09
N GLN A 88 20.77 21.31 5.39
CA GLN A 88 21.50 22.10 6.39
C GLN A 88 23.02 21.86 6.25
N ALA A 89 23.44 20.60 6.17
CA ALA A 89 24.85 20.25 6.00
C ALA A 89 25.45 20.80 4.70
N GLU A 90 24.67 20.82 3.61
CA GLU A 90 25.09 21.42 2.34
C GLU A 90 25.31 22.94 2.47
N ARG A 91 24.36 23.66 3.08
CA ARG A 91 24.49 25.10 3.35
C ARG A 91 25.70 25.42 4.23
N ASP A 92 25.92 24.61 5.26
CA ASP A 92 27.06 24.79 6.17
C ASP A 92 28.39 24.54 5.45
N ARG A 93 28.44 23.53 4.58
CA ARG A 93 29.61 23.26 3.74
C ARG A 93 29.89 24.40 2.77
N GLU A 94 28.87 24.93 2.09
CA GLU A 94 29.03 26.06 1.19
C GLU A 94 29.54 27.29 1.94
N MET A 95 29.00 27.57 3.12
CA MET A 95 29.45 28.68 3.96
C MET A 95 30.93 28.53 4.36
N ALA A 96 31.34 27.34 4.81
CA ALA A 96 32.73 27.07 5.16
C ALA A 96 33.68 27.27 3.97
N LEU A 97 33.25 26.90 2.76
CA LEU A 97 34.02 27.13 1.53
C LEU A 97 34.12 28.62 1.15
N ARG A 98 33.04 29.40 1.31
CA ARG A 98 33.08 30.85 1.05
C ARG A 98 33.98 31.58 2.05
N LEU A 99 33.88 31.21 3.34
CA LEU A 99 34.74 31.75 4.39
C LEU A 99 36.22 31.42 4.16
N SER A 100 36.54 30.20 3.74
CA SER A 100 37.94 29.81 3.45
C SER A 100 38.53 30.55 2.25
N ARG A 101 37.70 31.04 1.32
CA ARG A 101 38.08 31.89 0.19
C ARG A 101 38.20 33.37 0.55
N GLY A 102 37.92 33.75 1.80
CA GLY A 102 37.99 35.14 2.26
C GLY A 102 36.82 36.02 1.83
N GLU A 103 35.72 35.43 1.35
CA GLU A 103 34.49 36.17 1.07
C GLU A 103 33.81 36.62 2.37
N THR A 104 33.33 37.87 2.42
CA THR A 104 32.57 38.36 3.57
C THR A 104 31.16 37.78 3.53
N VAL A 105 30.86 36.89 4.48
CA VAL A 105 29.51 36.35 4.64
C VAL A 105 28.64 37.42 5.28
N ASN A 106 27.84 38.12 4.46
CA ASN A 106 26.95 39.16 4.93
C ASN A 106 25.75 38.53 5.66
N GLN A 107 25.69 38.71 7.00
CA GLN A 107 24.64 38.15 7.86
C GLN A 107 23.21 38.66 7.51
N ASN A 108 23.08 39.70 6.69
CA ASN A 108 21.78 40.17 6.20
C ASN A 108 21.24 39.40 4.98
N SER A 109 22.05 38.55 4.33
CA SER A 109 21.56 37.63 3.28
C SER A 109 20.74 36.47 3.86
N PHE A 110 20.66 36.35 5.18
CA PHE A 110 19.96 35.27 5.89
C PHE A 110 18.48 35.59 6.15
N GLN A 111 18.00 36.80 5.82
CA GLN A 111 16.59 37.18 5.97
C GLN A 111 15.86 37.48 4.65
N THR A 112 16.55 37.53 3.51
CA THR A 112 15.89 37.82 2.22
C THR A 112 15.24 36.60 1.55
N SER A 113 15.37 35.40 2.13
CA SER A 113 14.54 34.24 1.75
C SER A 113 13.33 34.04 2.68
N ALA A 114 12.88 35.09 3.37
CA ALA A 114 11.59 35.09 4.08
C ALA A 114 10.59 36.09 3.48
N ASN A 115 10.97 36.87 2.45
CA ASN A 115 10.08 37.88 1.84
C ASN A 115 10.12 37.92 0.30
N SER A 116 10.62 36.88 -0.37
CA SER A 116 10.15 36.64 -1.73
C SER A 116 8.71 36.19 -1.62
N LYS A 117 7.80 37.02 -2.14
CA LYS A 117 6.48 36.61 -2.62
C LYS A 117 6.67 35.62 -3.78
N THR A 118 7.28 34.49 -3.50
CA THR A 118 7.12 33.25 -4.21
C THR A 118 5.85 32.68 -3.60
N THR A 119 4.80 32.57 -4.40
CA THR A 119 3.86 31.45 -4.29
C THR A 119 4.63 30.24 -3.76
N SER A 120 4.43 29.92 -2.48
CA SER A 120 5.18 28.92 -1.74
C SER A 120 5.00 27.57 -2.41
N PRO A 121 6.02 27.00 -3.09
CA PRO A 121 5.91 25.64 -3.58
C PRO A 121 5.96 24.64 -2.41
N ASP A 122 6.58 25.03 -1.29
CA ASP A 122 6.94 24.14 -0.18
C ASP A 122 5.82 23.86 0.83
N GLU A 123 4.78 24.71 0.92
CA GLU A 123 3.56 24.36 1.69
C GLU A 123 2.57 23.55 0.84
N ASP A 124 2.54 23.81 -0.48
CA ASP A 124 1.68 23.08 -1.42
C ASP A 124 2.20 21.64 -1.70
N VAL A 125 3.52 21.39 -1.75
CA VAL A 125 4.02 20.01 -1.96
C VAL A 125 3.78 19.09 -0.77
N SER A 126 3.80 19.59 0.47
CA SER A 126 3.51 18.76 1.65
C SER A 126 2.03 18.37 1.72
N ASP A 127 1.13 19.28 1.34
CA ASP A 127 -0.31 19.01 1.31
C ASP A 127 -0.67 18.12 0.11
N LEU A 128 0.00 18.30 -1.05
CA LEU A 128 -0.09 17.40 -2.20
C LEU A 128 0.40 15.98 -1.87
N ASP A 129 1.47 15.82 -1.09
CA ASP A 129 1.96 14.50 -0.65
C ASP A 129 0.98 13.83 0.32
N ALA A 130 0.43 14.58 1.27
CA ALA A 130 -0.59 14.07 2.19
C ALA A 130 -1.88 13.67 1.45
N ASP A 131 -2.34 14.48 0.50
CA ASP A 131 -3.49 14.18 -0.35
C ASP A 131 -3.22 13.02 -1.31
N MET A 132 -2.00 12.90 -1.85
CA MET A 132 -1.61 11.77 -2.69
C MET A 132 -1.57 10.48 -1.87
N LEU A 133 -0.99 10.50 -0.66
CA LEU A 133 -1.01 9.37 0.27
C LEU A 133 -2.43 9.00 0.67
N ARG A 134 -3.30 9.99 0.89
CA ARG A 134 -4.73 9.78 1.18
C ARG A 134 -5.48 9.23 -0.01
N LYS A 135 -5.19 9.67 -1.24
CA LYS A 135 -5.74 9.13 -2.48
C LYS A 135 -5.28 7.69 -2.73
N LEU A 136 -4.01 7.38 -2.48
CA LEU A 136 -3.48 6.01 -2.52
C LEU A 136 -4.15 5.11 -1.48
N GLN A 137 -4.38 5.62 -0.27
CA GLN A 137 -5.16 4.91 0.75
C GLN A 137 -6.61 4.69 0.30
N LYS A 138 -7.25 5.69 -0.32
CA LYS A 138 -8.61 5.55 -0.86
C LYS A 138 -8.66 4.60 -2.04
N LEU A 139 -7.62 4.50 -2.87
CA LEU A 139 -7.55 3.54 -3.97
C LEU A 139 -7.50 2.10 -3.44
N TYR A 140 -6.87 1.89 -2.29
CA TYR A 140 -6.88 0.61 -1.57
C TYR A 140 -8.27 0.31 -0.96
N VAL A 141 -8.98 1.35 -0.48
CA VAL A 141 -10.31 1.22 0.16
C VAL A 141 -11.48 1.24 -0.85
N SER A 142 -11.30 1.74 -2.07
CA SER A 142 -12.36 1.78 -3.10
C SER A 142 -12.63 0.43 -3.78
N ALA A 143 -12.07 -0.66 -3.27
CA ALA A 143 -12.62 -1.99 -3.52
C ALA A 143 -13.69 -2.38 -2.46
N ASP A 144 -13.74 -1.70 -1.32
CA ASP A 144 -14.40 -2.14 -0.07
C ASP A 144 -14.92 -0.95 0.78
N ALA A 145 -15.70 -0.01 0.23
CA ALA A 145 -16.23 1.14 1.00
C ALA A 145 -17.75 1.23 0.98
N ASP A 146 -18.41 0.27 1.63
CA ASP A 146 -19.71 0.47 2.28
C ASP A 146 -19.54 0.06 3.74
N ASP A 147 -19.02 0.97 4.58
CA ASP A 147 -19.30 0.94 6.01
C ASP A 147 -19.45 2.38 6.48
N ASP A 148 -20.73 2.73 6.60
CA ASP A 148 -21.29 3.92 7.18
C ASP A 148 -20.92 3.96 8.68
N GLU A 149 -20.04 4.89 9.06
CA GLU A 149 -19.92 5.32 10.46
C GLU A 149 -21.20 6.10 10.85
N THR A 150 -22.30 5.39 11.10
CA THR A 150 -23.43 5.93 11.87
C THR A 150 -23.18 5.68 13.36
N LEU A 151 -22.55 6.68 13.96
CA LEU A 151 -22.29 6.84 15.39
C LEU A 151 -23.56 6.71 16.25
N ASP A 152 -23.44 5.89 17.31
CA ASP A 152 -24.08 5.97 18.63
C ASP A 152 -25.49 6.61 18.76
N GLN A 153 -26.50 5.76 18.95
CA GLN A 153 -27.65 6.07 19.81
C GLN A 153 -27.94 4.91 20.78
N PRO A 154 -27.85 5.12 22.10
CA PRO A 154 -28.37 4.16 23.07
C PRO A 154 -29.90 4.27 23.12
N GLU A 155 -30.60 3.21 22.71
CA GLU A 155 -32.04 3.08 22.86
C GLU A 155 -32.41 3.01 24.36
N SER A 156 -32.75 4.16 24.93
CA SER A 156 -33.38 4.28 26.24
C SER A 156 -34.86 4.59 26.04
N SER A 157 -35.76 3.65 26.36
CA SER A 157 -37.15 3.87 26.82
C SER A 157 -37.85 2.52 27.07
N SER A 158 -38.17 2.19 28.32
CA SER A 158 -39.41 2.56 29.03
C SER A 158 -40.59 1.64 28.71
N TRP A 159 -40.59 0.44 29.31
CA TRP A 159 -41.81 -0.37 29.49
C TRP A 159 -42.15 -0.42 30.98
N ALA A 160 -42.69 0.66 31.51
CA ALA A 160 -43.34 0.68 32.82
C ALA A 160 -44.34 1.85 32.89
N ALA A 161 -45.57 1.60 32.45
CA ALA A 161 -46.82 2.24 32.91
C ALA A 161 -48.02 1.46 32.36
#